data_AF-A0A7S2WE72-F1
#
_entry.id   AF-A0A7S2WE72-F1
#
_cell.length_a   1.000
_cell.length_b   1.000
_cell.length_c   1.000
_cell.angle_alpha   90.00
_cell.angle_beta   90.00
_cell.angle_gamma   90.00
#
_symmetry.space_group_name_H-M   'P 1'
#
loop_
_entity.id
_entity.type
_entity.pdbx_description
1 polymer ?
#
loop_
_entity_poly.entity_id
_entity_poly.type
_entity_poly.pdbx_seq_one_letter_code
_entity_poly.pdbx_strand_id
1 'polypeptide(L)'
;MMLGQEPRQTTSNVGHLKKPSIQALIHGLNRHYYSMVLDYRKNELEEQMLMNLHKKAWTDGLTTLRFEDHQTSNEKTLKSMVQLSKDYNTRVQEEEGKTAEELAVANVGKIDPKRHLENSVADLMAANIIQSLGTMLCTVVF
;
A
#
# COMPACT_ATOMS: atom_id res chain seq x y z
N MET A 1 25.46 13.81 43.30
CA MET A 1 24.37 13.13 42.57
C MET A 1 23.20 14.10 42.51
N MET A 2 23.12 14.88 41.45
CA MET A 2 22.00 15.81 41.25
C MET A 2 20.76 14.98 40.86
N LEU A 3 19.65 15.27 41.52
CA LEU A 3 18.36 14.57 41.48
C LEU A 3 17.93 14.26 40.04
N GLY A 4 17.24 13.13 39.85
CA GLY A 4 16.79 12.54 38.57
C GLY A 4 15.82 13.38 37.73
N GLN A 5 16.11 14.66 37.61
CA GLN A 5 15.49 15.62 36.73
C GLN A 5 16.32 15.69 35.46
N GLU A 6 15.66 15.67 34.32
CA GLU A 6 16.32 15.79 33.03
C GLU A 6 17.06 17.14 32.98
N PRO A 7 18.39 17.15 32.75
CA PRO A 7 19.19 18.37 32.85
C PRO A 7 18.92 19.36 31.70
N ARG A 8 18.07 19.01 30.74
CA ARG A 8 17.72 19.84 29.59
C ARG A 8 16.56 20.77 29.92
N GLN A 9 16.71 22.04 29.56
CA GLN A 9 15.63 23.01 29.62
C GLN A 9 14.84 22.99 28.31
N THR A 10 13.54 22.73 28.39
CA THR A 10 12.64 22.81 27.22
C THR A 10 12.25 24.28 27.00
N THR A 11 12.87 24.93 26.01
CA THR A 11 12.64 26.36 25.70
C THR A 11 11.71 26.60 24.51
N SER A 12 11.36 25.55 23.76
CA SER A 12 10.48 25.60 22.58
C SER A 12 9.31 24.63 22.74
N ASN A 13 8.13 25.01 22.23
CA ASN A 13 6.96 24.14 22.10
C ASN A 13 6.96 23.33 20.79
N VAL A 14 7.92 23.58 19.90
CA VAL A 14 8.09 22.88 18.62
C VAL A 14 9.22 21.86 18.78
N GLY A 15 8.88 20.58 18.61
CA GLY A 15 9.81 19.44 18.75
C GLY A 15 9.78 18.82 20.14
N HIS A 16 8.86 17.88 20.36
CA HIS A 16 8.81 17.08 21.59
C HIS A 16 9.82 15.94 21.54
N LEU A 17 10.42 15.62 22.69
CA LEU A 17 11.27 14.45 22.81
C LEU A 17 10.45 13.19 22.50
N LYS A 18 10.95 12.37 21.56
CA LYS A 18 10.32 11.07 21.27
C LYS A 18 10.51 10.13 22.45
N LYS A 19 9.52 9.28 22.70
CA LYS A 19 9.63 8.23 23.73
C LYS A 19 10.84 7.35 23.41
N PRO A 20 11.81 7.22 24.32
CA PRO A 20 13.02 6.45 24.04
C PRO A 20 12.72 4.96 23.95
N SER A 21 13.51 4.23 23.14
CA SER A 21 13.48 2.77 23.12
C SER A 21 14.11 2.19 24.40
N ILE A 22 13.64 1.01 24.83
CA ILE A 22 14.17 0.33 26.03
C ILE A 22 15.67 0.07 25.91
N GLN A 23 16.13 -0.32 24.71
CA GLN A 23 17.54 -0.57 24.43
C GLN A 23 18.39 0.70 24.65
N ALA A 24 17.96 1.85 24.14
CA ALA A 24 18.69 3.11 24.33
C ALA A 24 18.78 3.51 25.81
N LEU A 25 17.72 3.26 26.58
CA LEU A 25 17.70 3.51 28.03
C LEU A 25 18.71 2.60 28.78
N ILE A 26 18.75 1.31 28.45
CA ILE A 26 19.73 0.35 29.02
C ILE A 26 21.16 0.79 28.71
N HIS A 27 21.41 1.27 27.50
CA HIS A 27 22.71 1.78 27.08
C HIS A 27 23.05 3.18 27.60
N GLY A 28 22.26 3.75 28.51
CA GLY A 28 22.63 4.98 29.23
C GLY A 28 22.06 6.28 28.69
N LEU A 29 21.04 6.24 27.83
CA LEU A 29 20.25 7.43 27.49
C LEU A 29 19.61 8.03 28.76
N ASN A 30 19.63 9.36 28.88
CA ASN A 30 19.23 10.14 30.07
C ASN A 30 20.14 9.95 31.32
N ARG A 31 21.29 9.27 31.18
CA ARG A 31 22.32 9.15 32.23
C ARG A 31 23.69 9.63 31.74
N HIS A 32 24.18 9.03 30.65
CA HIS A 32 25.50 9.32 30.07
C HIS A 32 25.41 10.22 28.84
N TYR A 33 24.33 10.12 28.08
CA TYR A 33 24.07 10.96 26.91
C TYR A 33 22.56 11.20 26.76
N TYR A 34 22.21 12.06 25.82
CA TYR A 34 20.85 12.55 25.64
C TYR A 34 20.45 12.51 24.15
N SER A 35 19.17 12.33 23.86
CA SER A 35 18.65 12.27 22.48
C SER A 35 18.18 13.65 22.02
N MET A 36 18.62 14.09 20.84
CA MET A 36 18.20 15.35 20.24
C MET A 36 17.20 15.08 19.11
N VAL A 37 16.15 15.89 19.05
CA VAL A 37 15.19 15.84 17.94
C VAL A 37 15.81 16.57 16.75
N LEU A 38 15.90 15.88 15.61
CA LEU A 38 16.31 16.45 14.34
C LEU A 38 15.08 16.70 13.49
N ASP A 39 15.06 17.85 12.83
CA ASP A 39 14.05 18.20 11.84
C ASP A 39 14.72 18.69 10.56
N TYR A 40 14.02 18.56 9.44
CA TYR A 40 14.50 18.94 8.12
C TYR A 40 13.82 20.24 7.69
N ARG A 41 14.61 21.23 7.31
CA ARG A 41 14.08 22.40 6.61
C ARG A 41 13.82 22.01 5.16
N LYS A 42 12.58 22.14 4.73
CA LYS A 42 12.16 21.89 3.35
C LYS A 42 11.89 23.22 2.68
N ASN A 43 12.55 23.49 1.57
CA ASN A 43 12.21 24.62 0.72
C ASN A 43 11.15 24.19 -0.31
N GLU A 44 10.24 25.09 -0.68
CA GLU A 44 9.20 24.80 -1.66
C GLU A 44 9.80 24.39 -3.01
N LEU A 45 10.88 25.06 -3.44
CA LEU A 45 11.57 24.74 -4.70
C LEU A 45 12.22 23.35 -4.68
N GLU A 46 12.82 22.97 -3.54
CA GLU A 46 13.43 21.65 -3.37
C GLU A 46 12.37 20.55 -3.36
N GLU A 47 11.23 20.81 -2.69
CA GLU A 47 10.10 19.90 -2.67
C GLU A 47 9.52 19.72 -4.07
N GLN A 48 9.28 20.79 -4.82
CA GLN A 48 8.82 20.70 -6.21
C GLN A 48 9.80 19.95 -7.11
N MET A 49 11.11 20.21 -6.96
CA MET A 49 12.16 19.51 -7.70
C MET A 49 12.16 18.01 -7.39
N LEU A 50 12.12 17.63 -6.11
CA LEU A 50 12.11 16.23 -5.70
C LEU A 50 10.81 15.52 -6.09
N MET A 51 9.67 16.22 -6.03
CA MET A 51 8.39 15.70 -6.50
C MET A 51 8.38 15.44 -8.01
N ASN A 52 9.21 16.13 -8.79
CA ASN A 52 9.36 15.86 -10.22
C ASN A 52 10.14 14.59 -10.53
N LEU A 53 11.00 14.09 -9.62
CA LEU A 53 11.84 12.91 -9.86
C LEU A 53 11.03 11.62 -10.03
N HIS A 54 9.90 11.50 -9.33
CA HIS A 54 9.04 10.31 -9.36
C HIS A 54 7.87 10.41 -10.33
N LYS A 55 7.82 11.47 -11.16
CA LYS A 55 6.74 11.60 -12.15
C LYS A 55 6.96 10.61 -13.28
N LYS A 56 5.94 9.79 -13.54
CA LYS A 56 5.87 8.98 -14.76
C LYS A 56 5.90 9.90 -15.97
N ALA A 57 6.45 9.42 -17.09
CA ALA A 57 6.44 10.20 -18.31
C ALA A 57 4.97 10.40 -18.73
N TRP A 58 4.61 11.61 -19.15
CA TRP A 58 3.24 11.91 -19.59
C TRP A 58 2.82 11.04 -20.79
N THR A 59 3.81 10.60 -21.58
CA THR A 59 3.64 9.68 -22.71
C THR A 59 3.22 8.28 -22.29
N ASP A 60 3.51 7.84 -21.05
CA ASP A 60 3.15 6.50 -20.58
C ASP A 60 1.63 6.27 -20.56
N GLY A 61 0.84 7.34 -20.47
CA GLY A 61 -0.63 7.28 -20.54
C GLY A 61 -1.19 7.28 -21.97
N LEU A 62 -0.36 7.59 -22.97
CA LEU A 62 -0.73 7.63 -24.39
C LEU A 62 -0.29 6.39 -25.15
N THR A 63 0.60 5.58 -24.56
CA THR A 63 1.00 4.31 -25.16
C THR A 63 -0.03 3.24 -24.85
N THR A 64 -0.62 2.66 -25.90
CA THR A 64 -1.47 1.47 -25.77
C THR A 64 -0.62 0.22 -25.77
N LEU A 65 -0.96 -0.75 -24.92
CA LEU A 65 -0.32 -2.06 -24.95
C LEU A 65 -0.63 -2.79 -26.26
N ARG A 66 0.25 -3.71 -26.66
CA ARG A 66 -0.03 -4.62 -27.78
C ARG A 66 -1.28 -5.43 -27.47
N PHE A 67 -2.22 -5.45 -28.41
CA PHE A 67 -3.52 -6.09 -28.22
C PHE A 67 -3.42 -7.59 -27.90
N GLU A 68 -2.47 -8.30 -28.50
CA GLU A 68 -2.26 -9.73 -28.25
C GLU A 68 -1.80 -10.02 -26.82
N ASP A 69 -0.88 -9.21 -26.29
CA ASP A 69 -0.39 -9.34 -24.91
C ASP A 69 -1.49 -9.02 -23.91
N HIS A 70 -2.26 -7.96 -24.18
CA HIS A 70 -3.40 -7.57 -23.37
C HIS A 70 -4.51 -8.63 -23.37
N GLN A 71 -4.82 -9.21 -24.53
CA GLN A 71 -5.78 -10.30 -24.66
C GLN A 71 -5.33 -11.55 -23.88
N THR A 72 -4.04 -11.90 -23.98
CA THR A 72 -3.47 -13.05 -23.25
C THR A 72 -3.52 -12.83 -21.74
N SER A 73 -3.22 -11.61 -21.28
CA SER A 73 -3.33 -11.23 -19.87
C SER A 73 -4.78 -11.32 -19.37
N ASN A 74 -5.74 -10.80 -20.14
CA ASN A 74 -7.16 -10.88 -19.83
C ASN A 74 -7.64 -12.32 -19.74
N GLU A 75 -7.29 -13.16 -20.72
CA GLU A 75 -7.67 -14.57 -20.74
C GLU A 75 -7.14 -15.31 -19.51
N LYS A 76 -5.89 -15.05 -19.11
CA LYS A 76 -5.29 -15.64 -17.91
C LYS A 76 -6.05 -15.21 -16.65
N THR A 77 -6.36 -13.92 -16.50
CA THR A 77 -7.09 -13.40 -15.34
C THR A 77 -8.51 -13.96 -15.29
N LEU A 78 -9.21 -14.07 -16.43
CA LEU A 78 -10.53 -14.69 -16.52
C LEU A 78 -10.50 -16.17 -16.13
N LYS A 79 -9.49 -16.95 -16.59
CA LYS A 79 -9.32 -18.35 -16.19
C LYS A 79 -9.14 -18.49 -14.68
N SER A 80 -8.32 -17.65 -14.08
CA SER A 80 -8.15 -17.61 -12.61
C SER A 80 -9.45 -17.22 -11.91
N MET A 81 -10.20 -16.25 -12.44
CA MET A 81 -11.48 -15.81 -11.88
C MET A 81 -12.55 -16.92 -11.93
N VAL A 82 -12.59 -17.73 -12.98
CA VAL A 82 -13.48 -18.90 -13.07
C VAL A 82 -13.14 -19.92 -11.99
N GLN A 83 -11.86 -20.19 -11.75
CA GLN A 83 -11.44 -21.11 -10.69
C GLN A 83 -11.85 -20.57 -9.31
N LEU A 84 -11.54 -19.30 -9.02
CA LEU A 84 -11.91 -18.64 -7.77
C LEU A 84 -13.43 -18.60 -7.55
N SER A 85 -14.21 -18.50 -8.63
CA SER A 85 -15.69 -18.52 -8.54
C SER A 85 -16.21 -19.91 -8.14
N LYS A 86 -15.59 -20.99 -8.62
CA LYS A 86 -15.91 -22.35 -8.17
C LYS A 86 -15.53 -22.54 -6.71
N ASP A 87 -14.34 -22.08 -6.31
CA ASP A 87 -13.86 -22.17 -4.93
C ASP A 87 -14.74 -21.35 -3.98
N TYR A 88 -15.20 -20.18 -4.41
CA TYR A 88 -16.16 -19.36 -3.68
C TYR A 88 -17.49 -20.08 -3.49
N ASN A 89 -18.02 -20.73 -4.54
CA ASN A 89 -19.26 -21.51 -4.43
C ASN A 89 -19.13 -22.67 -3.44
N THR A 90 -18.03 -23.44 -3.50
CA THR A 90 -17.76 -24.51 -2.53
C THR A 90 -17.68 -23.95 -1.11
N ARG A 91 -17.02 -22.80 -0.93
CA ARG A 91 -16.90 -22.17 0.38
C ARG A 91 -18.23 -21.71 0.94
N VAL A 92 -19.10 -21.12 0.13
CA VAL A 92 -20.46 -20.73 0.55
C VAL A 92 -21.27 -21.93 1.00
N GLN A 93 -21.14 -23.09 0.33
CA GLN A 93 -21.78 -24.33 0.75
C GLN A 93 -21.20 -24.87 2.07
N GLU A 94 -19.88 -24.74 2.29
CA GLU A 94 -19.22 -25.14 3.55
C GLU A 94 -19.53 -24.19 4.72
N GLU A 95 -19.93 -22.95 4.44
CA GLU A 95 -20.30 -21.94 5.44
C GLU A 95 -21.73 -22.15 5.97
N GLU A 96 -22.57 -22.90 5.26
CA GLU A 96 -23.94 -23.21 5.66
C GLU A 96 -23.96 -24.04 6.96
N GLY A 97 -24.57 -23.50 8.00
CA GLY A 97 -24.73 -24.16 9.31
C GLY A 97 -23.61 -23.91 10.34
N LYS A 98 -22.60 -23.08 10.04
CA LYS A 98 -21.54 -22.69 11.00
C LYS A 98 -21.78 -21.30 11.60
N THR A 99 -21.29 -21.08 12.81
CA THR A 99 -21.33 -19.75 13.45
C THR A 99 -20.20 -18.84 12.95
N ALA A 100 -20.36 -17.51 13.08
CA ALA A 100 -19.38 -16.55 12.58
C ALA A 100 -17.98 -16.68 13.24
N GLU A 101 -17.92 -17.07 14.52
CA GLU A 101 -16.66 -17.26 15.26
C GLU A 101 -15.91 -18.51 14.79
N GLU A 102 -16.63 -19.61 14.54
CA GLU A 102 -16.07 -20.84 13.98
C GLU A 102 -15.55 -20.62 12.56
N LEU A 103 -16.25 -19.82 11.75
CA LEU A 103 -15.81 -19.42 10.42
C LEU A 103 -14.55 -18.57 10.47
N ALA A 104 -14.45 -17.62 11.40
CA ALA A 104 -13.27 -16.79 11.55
C ALA A 104 -12.01 -17.63 11.80
N VAL A 105 -12.12 -18.66 12.65
CA VAL A 105 -11.01 -19.59 12.95
C VAL A 105 -10.74 -20.54 11.78
N ALA A 106 -11.78 -21.11 11.17
CA ALA A 106 -11.65 -22.09 10.08
C ALA A 106 -11.07 -21.49 8.78
N ASN A 107 -11.23 -20.17 8.60
CA ASN A 107 -10.75 -19.45 7.44
C ASN A 107 -9.28 -18.99 7.56
N VAL A 108 -8.67 -19.08 8.75
CA VAL A 108 -7.26 -18.73 8.93
C VAL A 108 -6.37 -19.70 8.17
N GLY A 109 -5.48 -19.17 7.33
CA GLY A 109 -4.53 -19.96 6.54
C GLY A 109 -5.08 -20.52 5.22
N LYS A 110 -6.36 -20.31 4.92
CA LYS A 110 -6.94 -20.62 3.60
C LYS A 110 -6.95 -19.37 2.72
N ILE A 111 -6.87 -19.57 1.40
CA ILE A 111 -7.04 -18.49 0.42
C ILE A 111 -8.48 -17.99 0.52
N ASP A 112 -8.66 -16.68 0.59
CA ASP A 112 -9.99 -16.08 0.58
C ASP A 112 -10.50 -15.81 -0.84
N PRO A 113 -11.39 -16.65 -1.42
CA PRO A 113 -11.77 -16.53 -2.83
C PRO A 113 -12.47 -15.21 -3.13
N LYS A 114 -13.30 -14.71 -2.20
CA LYS A 114 -14.02 -13.45 -2.36
C LYS A 114 -13.07 -12.27 -2.54
N ARG A 115 -12.11 -12.11 -1.62
CA ARG A 115 -11.12 -11.03 -1.70
C ARG A 115 -10.26 -11.11 -2.96
N HIS A 116 -9.91 -12.33 -3.39
CA HIS A 116 -9.13 -12.52 -4.62
C HIS A 116 -9.96 -12.24 -5.88
N LEU A 117 -11.25 -12.55 -5.89
CA LEU A 117 -12.17 -12.17 -6.97
C LEU A 117 -12.28 -10.65 -7.08
N GLU A 118 -12.49 -9.95 -5.97
CA GLU A 118 -12.57 -8.48 -5.94
C GLU A 118 -11.31 -7.82 -6.50
N ASN A 119 -10.13 -8.27 -6.07
CA ASN A 119 -8.85 -7.78 -6.60
C ASN A 119 -8.71 -8.07 -8.11
N SER A 120 -9.02 -9.29 -8.54
CA SER A 120 -8.91 -9.69 -9.96
C SER A 120 -9.84 -8.86 -10.86
N VAL A 121 -11.03 -8.55 -10.37
CA VAL A 121 -12.00 -7.69 -11.07
C VAL A 121 -11.51 -6.26 -11.14
N ALA A 122 -10.96 -5.71 -10.05
CA ALA A 122 -10.39 -4.36 -10.04
C ALA A 122 -9.24 -4.21 -11.06
N ASP A 123 -8.31 -5.16 -11.09
CA ASP A 123 -7.18 -5.16 -12.02
C ASP A 123 -7.66 -5.28 -13.48
N LEU A 124 -8.59 -6.19 -13.76
CA LEU A 124 -9.13 -6.41 -15.10
C LEU A 124 -9.90 -5.18 -15.61
N MET A 125 -10.72 -4.55 -14.75
CA MET A 125 -11.43 -3.32 -15.12
C MET A 125 -10.44 -2.18 -15.38
N ALA A 126 -9.46 -1.97 -14.50
CA ALA A 126 -8.48 -0.91 -14.66
C ALA A 126 -7.70 -1.05 -15.99
N ALA A 127 -7.21 -2.26 -16.29
CA ALA A 127 -6.47 -2.52 -17.51
C ALA A 127 -7.32 -2.30 -18.77
N ASN A 128 -8.57 -2.79 -18.78
CA ASN A 128 -9.45 -2.69 -19.94
C ASN A 128 -9.96 -1.27 -20.18
N ILE A 129 -10.26 -0.52 -19.12
CA ILE A 129 -10.70 0.88 -19.21
C ILE A 129 -9.57 1.74 -19.76
N ILE A 130 -8.34 1.59 -19.24
CA ILE A 130 -7.17 2.34 -19.72
C ILE A 130 -6.89 2.02 -21.19
N GLN A 131 -6.90 0.74 -21.58
CA GLN A 131 -6.67 0.34 -22.97
C GLN A 131 -7.76 0.89 -23.90
N SER A 132 -9.04 0.82 -23.51
CA SER A 132 -10.15 1.33 -24.32
C SER A 132 -10.12 2.86 -24.44
N LEU A 133 -9.79 3.56 -23.36
CA LEU A 133 -9.65 5.01 -23.37
C LEU A 133 -8.45 5.45 -24.23
N GLY A 134 -7.33 4.75 -24.10
CA GLY A 134 -6.13 5.00 -24.89
C GLY A 134 -6.38 4.85 -26.38
N THR A 135 -7.09 3.80 -26.80
CA THR A 135 -7.44 3.61 -28.22
C THR A 135 -8.40 4.68 -28.73
N MET A 136 -9.43 5.04 -27.96
CA MET A 136 -10.36 6.13 -28.33
C MET A 136 -9.69 7.50 -28.42
N LEU A 137 -8.72 7.78 -27.54
CA LEU A 137 -7.99 9.05 -27.58
C LEU A 137 -7.07 9.10 -28.80
N CYS A 138 -6.37 7.99 -29.09
CA CYS A 138 -5.48 7.90 -30.25
C CYS A 138 -6.20 8.13 -31.57
N THR A 139 -7.47 7.74 -31.72
CA THR A 139 -8.22 7.96 -32.98
C THR A 139 -8.70 9.39 -33.20
N VAL A 140 -8.80 10.21 -32.14
CA VAL A 140 -9.27 11.61 -32.22
C VAL A 140 -8.10 12.58 -32.27
N VAL A 141 -7.03 12.30 -31.53
CA VAL A 141 -5.88 13.21 -31.37
C VAL A 141 -4.81 13.01 -32.44
N PHE A 142 -4.64 11.79 -32.96
CA PHE A 142 -3.62 11.44 -33.97
C PHE A 142 -4.28 10.91 -35.25
#